data_AF-X1SZ49-F1
#
_entry.id   AF-X1SZ49-F1
#
_cell.length_a   1.000
_cell.length_b   1.000
_cell.length_c   1.000
_cell.angle_alpha   90.00
_cell.angle_beta   90.00
_cell.angle_gamma   90.00
#
_symmetry.space_group_name_H-M   'P 1'
#
loop_
_entity.id
_entity.type
_entity.pdbx_description
1 polymer ?
#
loop_
_entity_poly.entity_id
_entity_poly.type
_entity_poly.pdbx_seq_one_letter_code
_entity_poly.pdbx_strand_id
1 'polypeptide(L)'
;MVEPIPAYDPTPPYSSLNETVVLIIENSLWGISAVQKAVNQYEQDLKDTGYTTIKHTNSISTVQNLKNLLQSWYTNNNSVGVVLIGNLPYAQYYHPAVGGFNDETFICDLYLMDMDGNWWDLNTDGVYDKHNASIGANIYPEIYVGRIDATNRALGGQTNSQNIITLLNRFHSYRIGGVS
;
A
#
# COMPACT_ATOMS: atom_id res chain seq x y z
N MET A 1 42.32 15.68 -8.74
CA MET A 1 42.08 14.33 -8.19
C MET A 1 40.59 14.23 -7.94
N VAL A 2 39.90 13.30 -8.60
CA VAL A 2 38.46 13.10 -8.41
C VAL A 2 38.30 12.14 -7.23
N GLU A 3 37.53 12.54 -6.22
CA GLU A 3 37.27 11.64 -5.08
C GLU A 3 36.50 10.40 -5.55
N PRO A 4 36.82 9.20 -5.02
CA PRO A 4 36.05 8.00 -5.32
C PRO A 4 34.61 8.19 -4.84
N ILE A 5 33.64 7.86 -5.70
CA ILE A 5 32.25 7.74 -5.27
C ILE A 5 32.20 6.61 -4.22
N PRO A 6 31.73 6.86 -2.99
CA PRO A 6 31.64 5.82 -1.98
C PRO A 6 30.74 4.70 -2.51
N ALA A 7 31.12 3.45 -2.23
CA ALA A 7 30.27 2.30 -2.51
C ALA A 7 28.90 2.55 -1.87
N TYR A 8 27.83 2.26 -2.62
CA TYR A 8 26.46 2.29 -2.09
C TYR A 8 26.43 1.41 -0.84
N ASP A 9 26.26 2.04 0.31
CA ASP A 9 25.98 1.35 1.57
C ASP A 9 24.47 1.05 1.57
N PRO A 10 24.06 -0.21 1.42
CA PRO A 10 22.66 -0.58 1.44
C PRO A 10 22.04 -0.46 2.83
N THR A 11 22.82 -0.16 3.88
CA THR A 11 22.28 0.02 5.22
C THR A 11 21.59 1.39 5.31
N PRO A 12 20.27 1.44 5.60
CA PRO A 12 19.58 2.71 5.80
C PRO A 12 20.28 3.50 6.93
N PRO A 13 20.42 4.83 6.81
CA PRO A 13 21.15 5.67 7.78
C PRO A 13 20.39 5.85 9.11
N TYR A 14 19.38 5.02 9.39
CA TYR A 14 18.53 5.15 10.55
C TYR A 14 18.77 3.96 11.48
N SER A 15 19.14 4.25 12.73
CA SER A 15 19.05 3.32 13.86
C SER A 15 17.75 2.54 13.78
N SER A 16 17.79 1.21 13.90
CA SER A 16 16.65 0.29 13.78
C SER A 16 15.32 0.92 14.22
N LEU A 17 14.61 1.46 13.23
CA LEU A 17 13.28 2.00 13.42
C LEU A 17 12.40 0.76 13.60
N ASN A 18 11.82 0.57 14.80
CA ASN A 18 10.79 -0.45 15.06
C ASN A 18 9.47 -0.09 14.31
N GLU A 19 9.59 0.33 13.06
CA GLU A 19 8.51 0.69 12.16
C GLU A 19 8.00 -0.56 11.48
N THR A 20 6.67 -0.69 11.46
CA THR A 20 6.00 -1.85 10.89
C THR A 20 5.52 -1.55 9.47
N VAL A 21 5.81 -2.45 8.54
CA VAL A 21 5.17 -2.48 7.22
C VAL A 21 4.14 -3.60 7.19
N VAL A 22 2.88 -3.26 6.93
CA VAL A 22 1.80 -4.24 6.83
C VAL A 22 1.73 -4.78 5.40
N LEU A 23 1.62 -6.09 5.26
CA LEU A 23 1.33 -6.79 4.00
C LEU A 23 -0.09 -7.34 4.08
N ILE A 24 -0.99 -6.84 3.24
CA ILE A 24 -2.36 -7.36 3.13
C ILE A 24 -2.48 -8.05 1.80
N ILE A 25 -2.81 -9.34 1.82
CA ILE A 25 -2.91 -10.17 0.62
C ILE A 25 -4.37 -10.57 0.44
N GLU A 26 -4.89 -10.35 -0.76
CA GLU A 26 -6.21 -10.84 -1.15
C GLU A 26 -6.32 -12.35 -0.85
N ASN A 27 -7.35 -12.73 -0.09
CA ASN A 27 -7.50 -14.09 0.43
C ASN A 27 -7.47 -15.16 -0.69
N SER A 28 -8.07 -14.86 -1.85
CA SER A 28 -8.11 -15.75 -3.01
C SER A 28 -6.70 -16.04 -3.58
N LEU A 29 -5.79 -15.06 -3.53
CA LEU A 29 -4.41 -15.19 -3.99
C LEU A 29 -3.54 -15.98 -3.02
N TRP A 30 -3.83 -15.88 -1.72
CA TRP A 30 -3.02 -16.55 -0.70
C TRP A 30 -3.07 -18.08 -0.79
N GLY A 31 -4.11 -18.66 -1.41
CA GLY A 31 -4.18 -20.10 -1.69
C GLY A 31 -3.18 -20.60 -2.74
N ILE A 32 -2.49 -19.71 -3.46
CA ILE A 32 -1.57 -20.06 -4.55
C ILE A 32 -0.14 -20.13 -4.00
N SER A 33 0.47 -21.32 -3.95
CA SER A 33 1.81 -21.53 -3.37
C SER A 33 2.90 -20.64 -3.97
N ALA A 34 2.82 -20.34 -5.26
CA ALA A 34 3.77 -19.44 -5.93
C ALA A 34 3.65 -17.98 -5.46
N VAL A 35 2.43 -17.52 -5.16
CA VAL A 35 2.19 -16.19 -4.57
C VAL A 35 2.74 -16.16 -3.15
N GLN A 36 2.47 -17.20 -2.34
CA GLN A 36 3.00 -17.30 -0.98
C GLN A 36 4.52 -17.19 -0.97
N LYS A 37 5.21 -17.91 -1.86
CA LYS A 37 6.67 -17.86 -1.99
C LYS A 37 7.17 -16.45 -2.32
N ALA A 38 6.56 -15.78 -3.31
CA ALA A 38 6.96 -14.43 -3.71
C ALA A 38 6.70 -13.38 -2.61
N VAL A 39 5.56 -13.47 -1.92
CA VAL A 39 5.22 -12.58 -0.80
C VAL A 39 6.15 -12.82 0.40
N ASN A 40 6.47 -14.08 0.72
CA ASN A 40 7.40 -14.39 1.80
C ASN A 40 8.82 -13.87 1.50
N GLN A 41 9.26 -13.91 0.23
CA GLN A 41 10.53 -13.28 -0.15
C GLN A 41 10.46 -11.77 0.02
N TYR A 42 9.39 -11.12 -0.43
CA TYR A 42 9.22 -9.68 -0.25
C TYR A 42 9.16 -9.26 1.23
N GLU A 43 8.50 -10.05 2.07
CA GLU A 43 8.51 -9.87 3.52
C GLU A 43 9.92 -9.97 4.10
N GLN A 44 10.71 -10.96 3.67
CA GLN A 44 12.09 -11.12 4.11
C GLN A 44 12.96 -9.93 3.67
N ASP A 45 12.80 -9.47 2.42
CA ASP A 45 13.53 -8.31 1.90
C ASP A 45 13.25 -7.04 2.72
N LEU A 46 12.02 -6.85 3.22
CA LEU A 46 11.66 -5.75 4.12
C LEU A 46 12.33 -5.89 5.49
N LYS A 47 12.34 -7.11 6.06
CA LYS A 47 13.03 -7.39 7.32
C LYS A 47 14.53 -7.19 7.24
N ASP A 48 15.14 -7.61 6.13
CA ASP A 48 16.57 -7.42 5.86
C ASP A 48 16.94 -5.94 5.71
N THR A 49 15.97 -5.09 5.33
CA THR A 49 16.12 -3.62 5.32
C THR A 49 15.97 -2.99 6.72
N GLY A 50 15.45 -3.73 7.70
CA GLY A 50 15.30 -3.28 9.09
C GLY A 50 13.86 -3.04 9.55
N TYR A 51 12.85 -3.29 8.72
CA TYR A 51 11.43 -3.15 9.11
C TYR A 51 10.93 -4.37 9.88
N THR A 52 9.97 -4.16 10.79
CA THR A 52 9.08 -5.24 11.23
C THR A 52 7.94 -5.41 10.23
N THR A 53 7.31 -6.59 10.20
CA THR A 53 6.19 -6.86 9.27
C THR A 53 5.00 -7.48 9.98
N ILE A 54 3.80 -7.11 9.52
CA ILE A 54 2.54 -7.80 9.84
C ILE A 54 1.97 -8.32 8.54
N LYS A 55 1.51 -9.58 8.52
CA LYS A 55 0.90 -10.19 7.36
C LYS A 55 -0.56 -10.52 7.63
N HIS A 56 -1.47 -10.04 6.78
CA HIS A 56 -2.90 -10.27 6.87
C HIS A 56 -3.42 -10.92 5.58
N THR A 57 -4.09 -12.06 5.72
CA THR A 57 -4.57 -12.87 4.58
C THR A 57 -6.06 -13.22 4.68
N ASN A 58 -6.74 -12.73 5.71
CA ASN A 58 -8.19 -12.96 5.85
C ASN A 58 -8.94 -12.03 4.88
N SER A 59 -10.15 -12.44 4.50
CA SER A 59 -10.98 -11.66 3.58
C SER A 59 -11.37 -10.32 4.19
N ILE A 60 -11.20 -9.24 3.42
CA ILE A 60 -11.67 -7.89 3.74
C ILE A 60 -12.64 -7.48 2.65
N SER A 61 -13.90 -7.27 3.03
CA SER A 61 -15.00 -7.03 2.08
C SER A 61 -15.30 -5.56 1.81
N THR A 62 -14.88 -4.65 2.69
CA THR A 62 -15.19 -3.21 2.57
C THR A 62 -13.95 -2.36 2.84
N VAL A 63 -13.90 -1.17 2.23
CA VAL A 63 -12.80 -0.22 2.44
C VAL A 63 -12.80 0.35 3.86
N GLN A 64 -13.96 0.45 4.51
CA GLN A 64 -14.06 0.89 5.91
C GLN A 64 -13.45 -0.15 6.86
N ASN A 65 -13.69 -1.44 6.62
CA ASN A 65 -13.04 -2.50 7.40
C ASN A 65 -11.53 -2.51 7.18
N LEU A 66 -11.08 -2.29 5.94
CA LEU A 66 -9.66 -2.10 5.64
C LEU A 66 -9.10 -0.90 6.42
N LYS A 67 -9.77 0.25 6.39
CA LYS A 67 -9.35 1.46 7.09
C LYS A 67 -9.21 1.25 8.60
N ASN A 68 -10.20 0.62 9.22
CA ASN A 68 -10.20 0.32 10.65
C ASN A 68 -9.02 -0.57 11.06
N LEU A 69 -8.66 -1.56 10.22
CA LEU A 69 -7.47 -2.39 10.46
C LEU A 69 -6.19 -1.56 10.38
N LEU A 70 -6.06 -0.69 9.38
CA LEU A 70 -4.90 0.19 9.24
C LEU A 70 -4.74 1.14 10.43
N GLN A 71 -5.84 1.76 10.89
CA GLN A 71 -5.82 2.63 12.08
C GLN A 71 -5.43 1.87 13.35
N SER A 72 -5.87 0.61 13.48
CA SER A 72 -5.46 -0.26 14.59
C SER A 72 -3.97 -0.56 14.56
N TRP A 73 -3.40 -0.94 13.40
CA TRP A 73 -1.96 -1.21 13.30
C TRP A 73 -1.11 0.06 13.40
N TYR A 74 -1.60 1.20 12.91
CA TYR A 74 -0.95 2.49 13.12
C TYR A 74 -0.81 2.79 14.62
N THR A 75 -1.92 2.70 15.36
CA THR A 75 -1.96 2.99 16.81
C THR A 75 -1.17 1.99 17.65
N ASN A 76 -1.29 0.69 17.35
CA ASN A 76 -0.82 -0.37 18.24
C ASN A 76 0.52 -0.99 17.82
N ASN A 77 0.95 -0.78 16.58
CA ASN A 77 2.10 -1.47 16.01
C ASN A 77 3.12 -0.55 15.33
N ASN A 78 2.98 0.78 15.48
CA ASN A 78 3.87 1.75 14.84
C ASN A 78 3.96 1.49 13.32
N SER A 79 2.80 1.20 12.70
CA SER A 79 2.74 0.93 11.26
C SER A 79 2.97 2.21 10.49
N VAL A 80 3.99 2.23 9.63
CA VAL A 80 4.32 3.38 8.77
C VAL A 80 3.84 3.24 7.34
N GLY A 81 3.38 2.04 6.97
CA GLY A 81 2.81 1.82 5.67
C GLY A 81 2.22 0.44 5.46
N VAL A 82 1.49 0.32 4.36
CA VAL A 82 0.86 -0.92 3.94
C VAL A 82 1.09 -1.20 2.46
N VAL A 83 1.31 -2.47 2.14
CA VAL A 83 1.31 -2.99 0.77
C VAL A 83 0.09 -3.88 0.58
N LEU A 84 -0.81 -3.43 -0.29
CA LEU A 84 -2.03 -4.10 -0.69
C LEU A 84 -1.73 -4.98 -1.91
N ILE A 85 -1.80 -6.30 -1.77
CA ILE A 85 -1.43 -7.27 -2.79
C ILE A 85 -2.69 -8.01 -3.27
N GLY A 86 -3.11 -7.73 -4.51
CA GLY A 86 -4.35 -8.23 -5.10
C GLY A 86 -5.47 -7.19 -5.15
N ASN A 87 -6.65 -7.62 -5.59
CA ASN A 87 -7.80 -6.75 -5.77
C ASN A 87 -8.51 -6.51 -4.42
N LEU A 88 -7.91 -5.64 -3.61
CA LEU A 88 -8.44 -5.24 -2.31
C LEU A 88 -9.34 -4.00 -2.41
N PRO A 89 -10.32 -3.83 -1.50
CA PRO A 89 -11.22 -2.67 -1.51
C PRO A 89 -10.47 -1.33 -1.56
N TYR A 90 -11.11 -0.33 -2.17
CA TYR A 90 -10.61 1.03 -2.29
C TYR A 90 -11.75 2.02 -2.07
N ALA A 91 -11.40 3.25 -1.71
CA ALA A 91 -12.35 4.34 -1.64
C ALA A 91 -12.39 5.08 -2.97
N GLN A 92 -13.53 5.66 -3.31
CA GLN A 92 -13.64 6.65 -4.35
C GLN A 92 -13.94 8.01 -3.73
N TYR A 93 -13.47 9.06 -4.38
CA TYR A 93 -13.76 10.44 -3.99
C TYR A 93 -14.40 11.17 -5.17
N TYR A 94 -15.47 11.92 -4.89
CA TYR A 94 -16.11 12.82 -5.83
C TYR A 94 -15.55 14.23 -5.64
N HIS A 95 -14.95 14.77 -6.69
CA HIS A 95 -14.49 16.14 -6.72
C HIS A 95 -15.44 16.98 -7.58
N PRO A 96 -16.16 17.96 -7.00
CA PRO A 96 -17.14 18.75 -7.74
C PRO A 96 -16.47 19.64 -8.79
N ALA A 97 -17.24 20.04 -9.81
CA ALA A 97 -16.80 20.99 -10.82
C ALA A 97 -16.44 22.35 -10.19
N VAL A 98 -15.23 22.85 -10.47
CA VAL A 98 -14.75 24.14 -9.98
C VAL A 98 -13.96 24.83 -11.09
N GLY A 99 -14.15 26.13 -11.29
CA GLY A 99 -13.23 26.96 -12.07
C GLY A 99 -12.99 26.54 -13.52
N GLY A 100 -13.97 25.93 -14.18
CA GLY A 100 -13.85 25.45 -15.57
C GLY A 100 -13.40 23.99 -15.72
N PHE A 101 -13.20 23.27 -14.61
CA PHE A 101 -13.03 21.83 -14.58
C PHE A 101 -14.38 21.15 -14.38
N ASN A 102 -14.61 20.04 -15.09
CA ASN A 102 -15.77 19.18 -14.85
C ASN A 102 -15.61 18.46 -13.52
N ASP A 103 -16.72 17.96 -13.00
CA ASP A 103 -16.70 17.05 -11.88
C ASP A 103 -16.08 15.70 -12.26
N GLU A 104 -15.50 15.02 -11.28
CA GLU A 104 -14.89 13.71 -11.48
C GLU A 104 -15.00 12.82 -10.24
N THR A 105 -15.00 11.52 -10.48
CA THR A 105 -14.90 10.49 -9.43
C THR A 105 -13.69 9.62 -9.70
N PHE A 106 -12.81 9.48 -8.70
CA PHE A 106 -11.58 8.71 -8.84
C PHE A 106 -11.28 7.87 -7.60
N ILE A 107 -10.45 6.82 -7.78
CA ILE A 107 -9.94 6.01 -6.67
C ILE A 107 -9.01 6.88 -5.82
N CYS A 108 -9.24 6.89 -4.51
CA CYS A 108 -8.52 7.75 -3.58
C CYS A 108 -7.90 6.92 -2.44
N ASP A 109 -6.66 6.46 -2.63
CA ASP A 109 -5.93 5.76 -1.56
C ASP A 109 -5.49 6.70 -0.41
N LEU A 110 -5.60 8.03 -0.57
CA LEU A 110 -5.41 8.98 0.55
C LEU A 110 -6.38 8.68 1.71
N TYR A 111 -7.59 8.22 1.40
CA TYR A 111 -8.53 7.70 2.41
C TYR A 111 -7.88 6.62 3.29
N LEU A 112 -7.06 5.74 2.71
CA LEU A 112 -6.37 4.68 3.44
C LEU A 112 -5.09 5.17 4.12
N MET A 113 -4.50 6.28 3.66
CA MET A 113 -3.26 6.85 4.22
C MET A 113 -3.50 7.77 5.43
N ASP A 114 -4.63 8.47 5.48
CA ASP A 114 -4.97 9.50 6.49
C ASP A 114 -5.66 8.90 7.72
N MET A 115 -4.96 8.75 8.84
CA MET A 115 -5.44 8.01 10.02
C MET A 115 -6.30 8.82 10.96
N ASP A 116 -6.25 10.15 10.90
CA ASP A 116 -6.87 11.05 11.87
C ASP A 116 -7.82 12.10 11.26
N GLY A 117 -7.96 12.13 9.93
CA GLY A 117 -8.94 12.93 9.21
C GLY A 117 -10.35 12.34 9.16
N ASN A 118 -11.30 13.20 8.83
CA ASN A 118 -12.71 12.83 8.67
C ASN A 118 -13.12 12.82 7.20
N TRP A 119 -13.82 11.76 6.82
CA TRP A 119 -14.32 11.54 5.47
C TRP A 119 -15.83 11.31 5.51
N TRP A 120 -16.58 11.98 4.65
CA TRP A 120 -18.03 11.86 4.58
C TRP A 120 -18.52 11.57 3.17
N ASP A 121 -19.36 10.55 3.08
CA ASP A 121 -20.26 10.26 1.96
C ASP A 121 -21.60 10.92 2.32
N LEU A 122 -21.90 12.06 1.68
CA LEU A 122 -22.99 12.95 2.05
C LEU A 122 -24.33 12.51 1.46
N ASN A 123 -24.31 11.68 0.42
CA ASN A 123 -25.48 11.20 -0.30
C ASN A 123 -25.70 9.68 -0.15
N THR A 124 -24.79 8.98 0.54
CA THR A 124 -24.79 7.54 0.82
C THR A 124 -24.70 6.67 -0.45
N ASP A 125 -23.96 7.12 -1.47
CA ASP A 125 -23.76 6.38 -2.72
C ASP A 125 -22.50 5.49 -2.74
N GLY A 126 -21.71 5.50 -1.65
CA GLY A 126 -20.46 4.77 -1.53
C GLY A 126 -19.23 5.53 -2.00
N VAL A 127 -19.38 6.79 -2.41
CA VAL A 127 -18.32 7.71 -2.81
C VAL A 127 -18.20 8.81 -1.75
N TYR A 128 -16.97 9.15 -1.35
CA TYR A 128 -16.75 10.24 -0.41
C TYR A 128 -16.78 11.60 -1.12
N ASP A 129 -17.49 12.57 -0.56
CA ASP A 129 -17.63 13.92 -1.12
C ASP A 129 -16.75 14.95 -0.40
N LYS A 130 -16.42 14.66 0.86
CA LYS A 130 -15.78 15.62 1.75
C LYS A 130 -14.70 14.98 2.59
N HIS A 131 -13.54 15.64 2.65
CA HIS A 131 -12.40 15.29 3.48
C HIS A 131 -11.92 16.53 4.25
N ASN A 132 -11.97 16.47 5.58
CA ASN A 132 -11.47 17.54 6.46
C ASN A 132 -10.61 16.97 7.59
N ALA A 133 -9.70 17.79 8.11
CA ALA A 133 -9.01 17.51 9.36
C ALA A 133 -9.99 17.38 10.54
N SER A 134 -9.72 16.44 11.46
CA SER A 134 -10.28 16.45 12.81
C SER A 134 -9.70 17.59 13.67
N ILE A 135 -10.30 17.86 14.82
CA ILE A 135 -9.73 18.81 15.79
C ILE A 135 -8.37 18.29 16.25
N GLY A 136 -7.31 19.08 16.01
CA GLY A 136 -5.93 18.72 16.35
C GLY A 136 -5.22 17.82 15.34
N ALA A 137 -5.87 17.53 14.20
CA ALA A 137 -5.37 16.68 13.12
C ALA A 137 -5.13 17.51 11.84
N ASN A 138 -4.81 16.83 10.74
CA ASN A 138 -4.60 17.45 9.43
C ASN A 138 -5.26 16.62 8.30
N ILE A 139 -4.97 16.93 7.03
CA ILE A 139 -5.52 16.18 5.87
C ILE A 139 -4.44 15.40 5.10
N TYR A 140 -3.23 15.34 5.67
CA TYR A 140 -2.07 14.71 5.07
C TYR A 140 -2.04 13.22 5.45
N PRO A 141 -1.30 12.40 4.69
CA PRO A 141 -1.13 11.00 5.02
C PRO A 141 -0.25 10.80 6.27
N GLU A 142 -0.68 9.93 7.19
CA GLU A 142 0.14 9.44 8.31
C GLU A 142 0.96 8.19 7.93
N ILE A 143 0.50 7.42 6.93
CA ILE A 143 1.20 6.24 6.42
C ILE A 143 1.28 6.27 4.89
N TYR A 144 2.22 5.51 4.31
CA TYR A 144 2.20 5.24 2.87
C TYR A 144 1.35 4.02 2.52
N VAL A 145 0.75 4.03 1.33
CA VAL A 145 0.02 2.87 0.76
C VAL A 145 0.62 2.54 -0.60
N GLY A 146 0.98 1.27 -0.80
CA GLY A 146 1.34 0.72 -2.12
C GLY A 146 0.31 -0.32 -2.57
N ARG A 147 -0.19 -0.22 -3.79
CA ARG A 147 -1.12 -1.20 -4.38
C ARG A 147 -0.44 -2.00 -5.48
N ILE A 148 -0.46 -3.32 -5.34
CA ILE A 148 0.05 -4.29 -6.31
C ILE A 148 -1.13 -5.13 -6.78
N ASP A 149 -1.77 -4.67 -7.85
CA ASP A 149 -2.88 -5.36 -8.50
C ASP A 149 -2.77 -5.21 -10.02
N ALA A 150 -2.96 -6.32 -10.73
CA ALA A 150 -2.98 -6.38 -12.18
C ALA A 150 -4.30 -6.96 -12.71
N THR A 151 -5.38 -6.93 -11.92
CA THR A 151 -6.70 -7.43 -12.33
C THR A 151 -7.22 -6.78 -13.61
N ASN A 152 -6.95 -5.48 -13.79
CA ASN A 152 -7.36 -4.74 -14.99
C ASN A 152 -6.44 -4.96 -16.21
N ARG A 153 -5.35 -5.74 -16.09
CA ARG A 153 -4.43 -6.00 -17.19
C ARG A 153 -4.98 -7.10 -18.09
N ALA A 154 -5.75 -6.69 -19.10
CA ALA A 154 -6.36 -7.61 -20.07
C ALA A 154 -5.40 -8.10 -21.19
N LEU A 155 -4.27 -7.41 -21.40
CA LEU A 155 -3.31 -7.72 -22.47
C LEU A 155 -2.07 -8.49 -21.95
N GLY A 156 -1.59 -9.45 -22.73
CA GLY A 156 -0.36 -10.20 -22.46
C GLY A 156 -0.55 -11.60 -21.86
N GLY A 157 -1.79 -12.07 -21.72
CA GLY A 157 -2.11 -13.48 -21.42
C GLY A 157 -1.70 -14.00 -20.04
N GLN A 158 -1.19 -13.14 -19.15
CA GLN A 158 -0.82 -13.49 -17.79
C GLN A 158 -1.97 -13.26 -16.82
N THR A 159 -2.16 -14.18 -15.88
CA THR A 159 -3.11 -14.00 -14.78
C THR A 159 -2.65 -12.90 -13.83
N ASN A 160 -3.57 -12.36 -13.00
CA ASN A 160 -3.21 -11.39 -11.97
C ASN A 160 -2.09 -11.93 -11.06
N SER A 161 -2.21 -13.18 -10.60
CA SER A 161 -1.19 -13.84 -9.76
C SER A 161 0.18 -13.92 -10.42
N GLN A 162 0.27 -14.25 -11.72
CA GLN A 162 1.53 -14.28 -12.47
C GLN A 162 2.20 -12.91 -12.57
N ASN A 163 1.39 -11.86 -12.81
CA ASN A 163 1.88 -10.48 -12.87
C ASN A 163 2.42 -10.02 -11.51
N ILE A 164 1.69 -10.31 -10.43
CA ILE A 164 2.11 -9.98 -9.06
C ILE A 164 3.41 -10.69 -8.71
N ILE A 165 3.52 -12.00 -8.95
CA ILE A 165 4.75 -12.78 -8.71
C ILE A 165 5.92 -12.17 -9.49
N THR A 166 5.71 -11.82 -10.76
CA THR A 166 6.74 -11.20 -11.61
C THR A 166 7.22 -9.88 -11.02
N LEU A 167 6.31 -9.02 -10.54
CA LEU A 167 6.68 -7.74 -9.94
C LEU A 167 7.45 -7.92 -8.63
N LEU A 168 6.99 -8.80 -7.74
CA LEU A 168 7.68 -9.06 -6.46
C LEU A 168 9.08 -9.65 -6.68
N ASN A 169 9.25 -10.55 -7.65
CA ASN A 169 10.56 -11.05 -8.05
C ASN A 169 11.47 -9.93 -8.58
N ARG A 170 10.93 -8.96 -9.33
CA ARG A 170 11.69 -7.79 -9.79
C ARG A 170 12.14 -6.90 -8.63
N PHE A 171 11.31 -6.72 -7.59
CA PHE A 171 11.72 -6.00 -6.38
C PHE A 171 12.89 -6.69 -5.68
N HIS A 172 12.83 -8.01 -5.53
CA HIS A 172 13.94 -8.78 -4.97
C HIS A 172 15.21 -8.63 -5.81
N SER A 173 15.12 -8.84 -7.14
CA SER A 173 16.25 -8.63 -8.06
C SER A 173 16.83 -7.23 -7.96
N TYR A 174 16.01 -6.19 -7.81
CA TYR A 174 16.46 -4.82 -7.57
C TYR A 174 17.27 -4.67 -6.30
N ARG A 175 16.78 -5.21 -5.19
CA ARG A 175 17.45 -5.10 -3.88
C ARG A 175 18.80 -5.81 -3.82
N ILE A 176 18.97 -6.90 -4.57
CA ILE A 176 20.25 -7.63 -4.64
C ILE A 176 21.18 -7.16 -5.76
N GLY A 177 20.84 -6.08 -6.47
CA GLY A 177 21.64 -5.55 -7.58
C GLY A 177 21.62 -6.42 -8.85
N GLY A 178 20.61 -7.27 -9.01
CA GLY A 178 20.45 -8.21 -10.12
C GLY A 178 19.62 -7.67 -11.30
N VAL A 179 19.33 -6.38 -11.36
CA VAL A 179 18.66 -5.76 -12.51
C VAL A 179 19.73 -5.14 -13.40
N SER A 180 19.90 -5.73 -14.58
CA SER A 180 20.62 -5.13 -15.71
C SER A 180 19.65 -4.42 -16.65
#